data_AF-W4QS77-F1
#
_entry.id   AF-W4QS77-F1
#
_cell.length_a   1.000
_cell.length_b   1.000
_cell.length_c   1.000
_cell.angle_alpha   90.00
_cell.angle_beta   90.00
_cell.angle_gamma   90.00
#
_symmetry.space_group_name_H-M   'P 1'
#
loop_
_entity.id
_entity.type
_entity.pdbx_description
1 polymer ?
#
loop_
_entity_poly.entity_id
_entity_poly.type
_entity_poly.pdbx_seq_one_letter_code
_entity_poly.pdbx_strand_id
1 'polypeptide(L)' 'MTSGKGGVYPSGLLIGEIVSVEPDEYGLTQNAYIRPTADFFALDYVYIIERTSTTLDPELLEEEPS' A
#
# COMPACT_ATOMS: atom_id res chain seq x y z
N MET A 1 -3.92 -4.20 2.70
CA MET A 1 -3.06 -3.65 3.78
C MET A 1 -1.80 -3.05 3.14
N THR A 2 -1.09 -2.15 3.81
CA THR A 2 0.17 -1.59 3.29
C THR A 2 1.22 -2.70 3.17
N SER A 3 1.99 -2.69 2.08
CA SER A 3 3.00 -3.70 1.81
C SER A 3 4.32 -3.45 2.54
N GLY A 4 4.58 -2.21 2.96
CA GLY A 4 5.90 -1.82 3.47
C GLY A 4 6.95 -1.57 2.38
N LYS A 5 6.61 -1.76 1.10
CA LYS A 5 7.52 -1.53 -0.03
C LYS A 5 7.59 -0.04 -0.39
N GLY A 6 8.74 0.42 -0.89
CA GLY A 6 8.93 1.81 -1.34
C GLY A 6 9.36 2.81 -0.26
N GLY A 7 9.67 2.38 0.97
CA GLY A 7 10.33 3.24 1.97
C GLY A 7 9.43 4.15 2.80
N VAL A 8 8.15 4.33 2.42
CA VAL A 8 7.28 5.38 3.00
C VAL A 8 6.48 4.89 4.23
N TYR A 9 5.73 3.79 4.09
CA TYR A 9 4.85 3.28 5.16
C TYR A 9 5.36 1.97 5.73
N PRO A 10 5.17 1.65 7.02
CA PRO A 10 5.38 0.28 7.51
C PRO A 10 4.37 -0.68 6.85
N SER A 11 4.68 -1.98 6.86
CA SER A 11 3.73 -3.01 6.40
C SER A 11 2.62 -3.22 7.43
N GLY A 12 1.46 -3.71 6.95
CA GLY A 12 0.38 -4.17 7.83
C GLY A 12 -0.63 -3.10 8.27
N LEU A 13 -0.61 -1.89 7.72
CA LEU A 13 -1.68 -0.92 7.97
C LEU A 13 -2.91 -1.27 7.12
N LEU A 14 -4.09 -1.33 7.74
CA LEU A 14 -5.34 -1.60 7.03
C LEU A 14 -5.69 -0.40 6.13
N ILE A 15 -6.06 -0.69 4.88
CA ILE A 15 -6.43 0.34 3.89
C ILE A 15 -7.94 0.29 3.65
N GLY A 16 -8.45 -0.89 3.31
CA GLY A 16 -9.81 -1.06 2.83
C GLY A 16 -10.05 -2.42 2.20
N GLU A 17 -11.20 -2.54 1.55
CA GLU A 17 -11.64 -3.73 0.83
C GLU A 17 -11.79 -3.45 -0.67
N ILE A 18 -11.50 -4.44 -1.51
CA ILE A 18 -11.64 -4.31 -2.96
C ILE A 18 -13.12 -4.29 -3.32
N VAL A 19 -13.52 -3.33 -4.16
CA VAL A 19 -14.89 -3.22 -4.68
C VAL A 19 -15.01 -3.61 -6.15
N SER A 20 -13.94 -3.43 -6.93
CA SER A 20 -13.85 -3.89 -8.32
C SER A 20 -12.40 -4.04 -8.76
N VAL A 21 -12.19 -4.86 -9.78
CA VAL A 21 -10.89 -5.06 -10.43
C VAL A 21 -11.11 -5.01 -11.93
N GLU A 22 -10.32 -4.21 -12.63
CA GLU A 22 -10.42 -4.01 -14.07
C GLU A 22 -9.01 -4.06 -14.70
N PRO A 23 -8.85 -4.65 -15.90
CA PRO A 23 -7.59 -4.56 -16.62
C PRO A 23 -7.27 -3.12 -17.02
N ASP A 24 -5.99 -2.77 -17.13
CA ASP A 24 -5.57 -1.51 -17.74
C ASP A 24 -5.86 -1.49 -19.26
N GLU A 25 -5.63 -0.34 -19.90
CA GLU A 25 -5.90 -0.12 -21.33
C GLU A 25 -5.21 -1.15 -22.26
N TYR A 26 -4.08 -1.71 -21.82
CA TYR A 26 -3.29 -2.66 -22.60
C TYR A 26 -3.44 -4.11 -22.10
N GLY A 27 -4.23 -4.34 -21.06
CA GLY A 27 -4.41 -5.63 -20.39
C GLY A 27 -3.16 -6.18 -19.70
N LEU A 28 -2.15 -5.35 -19.45
CA LEU A 28 -0.87 -5.79 -18.86
C LEU A 28 -0.92 -5.81 -17.33
N THR A 29 -1.64 -4.86 -16.74
CA THR A 29 -1.84 -4.77 -15.30
C THR A 29 -3.33 -4.73 -14.95
N GLN A 30 -3.61 -4.79 -13.65
CA GLN A 30 -4.96 -4.75 -13.09
C GLN A 30 -5.07 -3.57 -12.13
N ASN A 31 -6.12 -2.78 -12.31
CA ASN A 31 -6.49 -1.70 -11.41
C ASN A 31 -7.53 -2.22 -10.41
N ALA A 32 -7.22 -2.14 -9.12
CA ALA A 32 -8.15 -2.49 -8.04
C ALA A 32 -8.71 -1.22 -7.41
N TYR A 33 -10.02 -1.08 -7.41
CA TYR A 33 -10.71 -0.01 -6.70
C TYR A 33 -11.00 -0.46 -5.27
N ILE A 34 -10.72 0.41 -4.31
CA ILE A 34 -10.75 0.08 -2.88
C ILE A 34 -11.74 1.00 -2.18
N ARG A 35 -12.63 0.43 -1.37
CA ARG A 35 -13.42 1.17 -0.37
C ARG A 35 -12.57 1.30 0.91
N PRO A 36 -12.21 2.52 1.33
CA PRO A 36 -11.46 2.70 2.56
C PRO A 36 -12.24 2.20 3.78
N THR A 37 -11.53 1.61 4.76
CA THR A 37 -12.14 1.27 6.06
C THR A 37 -12.34 2.50 6.94
N ALA A 38 -11.53 3.54 6.76
CA ALA A 38 -11.62 4.78 7.50
C ALA A 38 -12.69 5.71 6.91
N ASP A 39 -13.48 6.35 7.79
CA ASP A 39 -14.35 7.46 7.42
C ASP A 39 -13.57 8.78 7.57
N PHE A 40 -13.20 9.38 6.45
CA PHE A 40 -12.45 10.64 6.43
C PHE A 40 -13.30 11.87 6.76
N PHE A 41 -14.63 11.75 6.83
CA PHE A 41 -15.53 12.85 7.20
C PHE A 41 -15.75 12.96 8.71
N ALA A 42 -15.38 11.92 9.47
CA ALA A 42 -15.58 11.82 10.92
C ALA A 42 -14.27 11.47 11.64
N LEU A 43 -13.28 12.36 11.54
CA LEU A 43 -11.98 12.18 12.21
C LEU A 43 -11.95 12.88 13.57
N ASP A 44 -11.97 12.10 14.65
CA ASP A 44 -11.81 12.60 16.02
C ASP A 44 -10.37 12.43 16.54
N TYR A 45 -9.74 11.30 16.21
CA TYR A 45 -8.38 10.95 16.64
C TYR A 45 -7.59 10.35 15.48
N VAL A 46 -6.32 10.74 15.38
CA VAL A 46 -5.40 10.25 14.35
C VAL A 46 -4.08 9.82 14.99
N TYR A 47 -3.44 8.83 14.38
CA TYR A 47 -2.09 8.40 14.75
C TYR A 47 -1.11 8.81 13.67
N ILE A 48 -0.01 9.46 14.07
CA ILE A 48 1.14 9.69 13.19
C ILE A 48 2.07 8.50 13.35
N ILE A 49 2.26 7.75 12.27
CA ILE A 49 3.09 6.54 12.26
C ILE A 49 4.37 6.86 11.50
N GLU A 50 5.47 6.98 12.23
CA GLU A 50 6.80 7.10 11.65
C GLU A 50 7.42 5.71 11.45
N ARG A 51 8.08 5.52 10.32
CA ARG A 51 8.90 4.33 10.10
C ARG A 51 10.21 4.49 10.88
N THR A 52 10.40 3.67 11.91
CA THR A 52 11.66 3.62 12.69
C THR A 52 12.70 2.63 12.15
N SER A 53 12.36 1.76 11.19
CA SER A 53 13.30 0.82 10.57
C SER A 53 14.02 1.43 9.36
N THR A 54 15.26 1.88 9.55
CA THR A 54 16.15 2.39 8.47
C THR A 54 16.75 1.28 7.59
N THR A 55 16.58 0.01 7.94
CA THR A 55 17.07 -1.10 7.12
C THR A 55 16.04 -1.45 6.05
N LEU A 56 16.29 -0.98 4.83
CA LEU A 56 15.66 -1.56 3.63
C LEU A 56 16.04 -3.04 3.59
N ASP A 57 15.05 -3.91 3.38
CA ASP A 57 15.29 -5.35 3.21
C ASP A 57 16.16 -5.53 1.95
N PRO A 58 17.37 -6.14 2.05
CA PRO A 58 18.27 -6.27 0.90
C PRO A 58 17.65 -7.01 -0.29
N GLU A 59 16.71 -7.92 -0.03
CA GLU A 59 15.97 -8.68 -1.06
C GLU A 59 15.06 -7.79 -1.93
N LEU A 60 14.70 -6.58 -1.48
CA LEU A 60 13.91 -5.61 -2.26
C LEU A 60 14.79 -4.73 -3.19
N LEU A 61 16.12 -4.85 -3.08
CA LEU A 61 17.11 -4.14 -3.90
C LEU A 61 17.69 -5.02 -5.01
N GLU A 62 17.36 -6.30 -5.05
CA GLU A 62 17.70 -7.17 -6.16
C GLU A 62 16.74 -6.87 -7.31
N GLU A 63 17.18 -6.05 -8.27
CA GLU A 63 16.55 -6.00 -9.58
C GLU A 63 16.68 -7.40 -10.21
N GLU A 64 15.55 -8.06 -10.47
CA GLU A 64 15.49 -9.33 -11.20
C GLU A 64 16.32 -9.18 -12.51
N PRO A 65 17.44 -9.91 -12.69
CA PRO A 65 18.23 -9.78 -13.89
C PRO A 65 17.43 -10.29 -15.09
N SER A 66 17.27 -9.44 -16.08
CA SER A 66 16.62 -9.71 -17.38
C SER A 66 17.35 -10.80 -18.18
#